data_AF-K0SFI4-F1
#
_entry.id   AF-K0SFI4-F1
#
_cell.length_a   1.000
_cell.length_b   1.000
_cell.length_c   1.000
_cell.angle_alpha   90.00
_cell.angle_beta   90.00
_cell.angle_gamma   90.00
#
_symmetry.space_group_name_H-M   'P 1'
#
loop_
_entity.id
_entity.type
_entity.pdbx_description
1 polymer ?
#
loop_
_entity_poly.entity_id
_entity_poly.type
_entity_poly.pdbx_seq_one_letter_code
_entity_poly.pdbx_strand_id
1 'polypeptide(L)'
;MKRGSGTTLVALTAASVVAGESTGFRYKDQIERDLSGSGDAVSFDDDFWAYNDGSMQTYWDDYSIKPLKCMIRVQRSPDAMLQLQPWDAANEYTPAHVHRKKKHLIAYQMFGKNNNQCARRGQGYYTMDVGQFSRAYVAQRQVDYNLKGNNYGNPDAMDYLECTAVEYNDSYYYAKLGCNAQGGLKLMAFTDEYCNNEYSGNIGLYNDIKIQYHTCHSCVSWPAAANDDAAGREYAVDVDDQFDGYHAYDSKLCSAAENYGSSCTWGCKSEAKKKSAGENMSYGSGAHRWNAFEKFFLFLWTAAGVALVWVVLKQRRMMSREDAIVEEAAMNGIGLKKRHVFPIVLGVVFMILFSMFMVWKKLTWFLLIGANLGLAAHFVYMRRRAKHASGTGEVYVKDAGLEIS
;
A
#
# COMPACT_ATOMS: atom_id res chain seq x y z
N MET A 1 -9.69 -48.83 -38.72
CA MET A 1 -9.89 -49.91 -37.73
C MET A 1 -8.96 -49.69 -36.54
N LYS A 2 -9.52 -49.85 -35.34
CA LYS A 2 -9.03 -49.54 -33.98
C LYS A 2 -7.51 -49.59 -33.76
N ARG A 3 -6.93 -48.50 -33.24
CA ARG A 3 -5.70 -48.52 -32.44
C ARG A 3 -6.07 -48.33 -30.97
N GLY A 4 -5.75 -49.35 -30.18
CA GLY A 4 -6.05 -49.46 -28.76
C GLY A 4 -5.07 -48.68 -27.89
N SER A 5 -5.64 -48.12 -26.84
CA SER A 5 -5.04 -47.48 -25.68
C SER A 5 -4.21 -48.46 -24.85
N GLY A 6 -3.17 -47.94 -24.18
CA GLY A 6 -2.35 -48.68 -23.22
C GLY A 6 -1.38 -47.74 -22.52
N THR A 7 -1.89 -46.88 -21.63
CA THR A 7 -1.07 -46.01 -20.78
C THR A 7 -0.87 -46.67 -19.42
N THR A 8 0.35 -47.14 -19.18
CA THR A 8 0.78 -47.72 -17.90
C THR A 8 1.19 -46.59 -16.95
N LEU A 9 0.57 -46.53 -15.78
CA LEU A 9 0.81 -45.55 -14.73
C LEU A 9 1.65 -46.24 -13.64
N VAL A 10 2.93 -45.89 -13.53
CA VAL A 10 3.84 -46.38 -12.48
C VAL A 10 3.88 -45.33 -11.37
N ALA A 11 3.37 -45.71 -10.20
CA ALA A 11 3.53 -44.97 -8.96
C ALA A 11 4.94 -45.22 -8.39
N LEU A 12 5.65 -44.15 -8.07
CA LEU A 12 6.91 -44.18 -7.31
C LEU A 12 6.72 -43.39 -6.04
N THR A 13 6.56 -44.11 -4.93
CA THR A 13 6.85 -43.66 -3.58
C THR A 13 8.33 -43.85 -3.31
N ALA A 14 9.03 -42.79 -2.92
CA ALA A 14 10.29 -42.89 -2.19
C ALA A 14 10.44 -41.67 -1.28
N ALA A 15 10.27 -41.92 0.01
CA ALA A 15 10.73 -41.04 1.07
C ALA A 15 12.23 -41.29 1.29
N SER A 16 13.02 -40.22 1.42
CA SER A 16 14.33 -40.28 2.04
C SER A 16 14.47 -39.11 3.01
N VAL A 17 14.52 -39.47 4.30
CA VAL A 17 15.01 -38.64 5.40
C VAL A 17 16.48 -38.95 5.52
N VAL A 18 17.36 -37.97 5.33
CA VAL A 18 18.75 -38.01 5.83
C VAL A 18 19.12 -36.64 6.39
N ALA A 19 19.62 -36.69 7.62
CA ALA A 19 19.96 -35.60 8.51
C ALA A 19 20.94 -34.59 7.88
N GLY A 20 20.60 -33.31 8.00
CA GLY A 20 21.52 -32.21 7.75
C GLY A 20 22.38 -31.98 8.99
N GLU A 21 23.67 -32.26 8.84
CA GLU A 21 24.74 -31.94 9.76
C GLU A 21 24.85 -30.41 9.88
N SER A 22 24.67 -29.86 11.09
CA SER A 22 24.85 -28.43 11.33
C SER A 22 26.33 -28.10 11.28
N THR A 23 26.80 -27.57 10.16
CA THR A 23 28.12 -26.97 10.04
C THR A 23 28.16 -25.74 10.95
N GLY A 24 28.80 -25.89 12.11
CA GLY A 24 29.08 -24.78 13.00
C GLY A 24 29.91 -23.73 12.26
N PHE A 25 29.42 -22.50 12.27
CA PHE A 25 30.16 -21.33 11.80
C PHE A 25 31.51 -21.27 12.54
N ARG A 26 32.61 -21.44 11.80
CA ARG A 26 33.93 -21.01 12.27
C ARG A 26 34.06 -19.54 11.94
N TYR A 27 33.97 -18.68 12.96
CA TYR A 27 34.59 -17.36 12.89
C TYR A 27 36.09 -17.60 12.69
N LYS A 28 36.59 -17.41 11.46
CA LYS A 28 38.01 -17.21 11.24
C LYS A 28 38.33 -15.78 11.65
N ASP A 29 39.39 -15.65 12.43
CA ASP A 29 39.97 -14.40 12.91
C ASP A 29 39.85 -13.32 11.83
N GLN A 30 39.02 -12.33 12.12
CA GLN A 30 38.97 -11.10 11.35
C GLN A 30 40.41 -10.57 11.27
N ILE A 31 40.79 -10.11 10.08
CA ILE A 31 41.92 -9.20 9.95
C ILE A 31 41.59 -8.04 10.88
N GLU A 32 42.27 -7.99 12.02
CA GLU A 32 42.27 -6.89 12.96
C GLU A 32 42.59 -5.64 12.15
N ARG A 33 41.55 -4.89 11.77
CA ARG A 33 41.67 -3.45 11.66
C ARG A 33 42.00 -3.02 13.08
N ASP A 34 43.25 -2.62 13.31
CA ASP A 34 43.68 -1.86 14.48
C ASP A 34 42.81 -0.60 14.59
N LEU A 35 41.61 -0.77 15.15
CA LEU A 35 40.81 0.27 15.76
C LEU A 35 41.16 0.20 17.24
N SER A 36 42.19 0.96 17.62
CA SER A 36 42.50 1.22 19.01
C SER A 36 41.33 1.97 19.64
N GLY A 37 40.46 1.24 20.32
CA GLY A 37 39.36 1.77 21.11
C GLY A 37 38.76 0.62 21.91
N SER A 38 38.82 0.73 23.23
CA SER A 38 38.42 -0.27 24.23
C SER A 38 37.12 -1.01 23.88
N GLY A 39 37.11 -2.33 24.13
CA GLY A 39 36.03 -3.27 23.81
C GLY A 39 34.71 -3.09 24.56
N ASP A 40 34.16 -1.89 24.59
CA ASP A 40 32.83 -1.59 25.12
C ASP A 40 32.05 -0.76 24.08
N ALA A 41 30.99 -1.39 23.54
CA ALA A 41 30.03 -0.82 22.60
C ALA A 41 30.58 -0.37 21.24
N VAL A 42 29.77 -0.54 20.19
CA VAL A 42 29.99 0.16 18.92
C VAL A 42 30.02 1.65 19.26
N SER A 43 31.20 2.26 19.23
CA SER A 43 31.32 3.71 19.31
C SER A 43 30.64 4.24 18.05
N PHE A 44 29.38 4.68 18.20
CA PHE A 44 28.68 5.41 17.16
C PHE A 44 29.54 6.64 16.90
N ASP A 45 30.29 6.60 15.79
CA ASP A 45 31.26 7.61 15.41
C ASP A 45 30.68 8.99 15.67
N ASP A 46 31.30 9.74 16.60
CA ASP A 46 30.75 11.01 17.11
C ASP A 46 30.57 12.02 15.96
N ASP A 47 31.28 11.84 14.85
CA ASP A 47 31.16 12.62 13.62
C ASP A 47 29.83 12.40 12.86
N PHE A 48 29.19 11.24 13.04
CA PHE A 48 27.83 11.01 12.57
C PHE A 48 26.81 11.80 13.39
N TRP A 49 27.18 12.33 14.56
CA TRP A 49 26.31 13.18 15.37
C TRP A 49 26.82 14.60 15.54
N ALA A 50 28.07 14.89 15.19
CA ALA A 50 28.69 16.21 15.18
C ALA A 50 28.18 17.07 14.01
N TYR A 51 26.89 16.96 13.68
CA TYR A 51 26.24 17.84 12.74
C TYR A 51 26.05 19.19 13.41
N ASN A 52 26.86 20.15 12.96
CA ASN A 52 26.62 21.60 13.03
C ASN A 52 25.55 22.01 14.05
N ASP A 53 25.91 22.01 15.34
CA ASP A 53 25.11 22.57 16.45
C ASP A 53 24.71 24.04 16.22
N GLY A 54 25.16 24.65 15.10
CA GLY A 54 24.85 26.00 14.66
C GLY A 54 23.38 26.32 14.40
N SER A 55 22.45 25.36 14.51
CA SER A 55 21.04 25.71 14.73
C SER A 55 20.35 24.76 15.72
N MET A 56 20.57 24.98 17.02
CA MET A 56 19.63 24.58 18.09
C MET A 56 18.24 25.27 17.95
N GLN A 57 17.73 25.42 16.73
CA GLN A 57 16.49 26.14 16.45
C GLN A 57 15.27 25.20 16.40
N THR A 58 15.47 23.93 16.05
CA THR A 58 14.37 22.98 15.91
C THR A 58 14.12 22.25 17.22
N TYR A 59 13.00 22.59 17.85
CA TYR A 59 12.49 21.94 19.06
C TYR A 59 11.78 20.64 18.65
N TRP A 60 12.42 19.49 18.90
CA TRP A 60 12.02 18.17 18.37
C TRP A 60 10.98 17.45 19.21
N ASP A 61 10.81 17.80 20.48
CA ASP A 61 9.85 17.17 21.39
C ASP A 61 8.38 17.17 20.88
N ASP A 62 8.11 18.09 19.98
CA ASP A 62 6.84 18.45 19.40
C ASP A 62 6.56 17.70 18.08
N TYR A 63 7.56 16.96 17.60
CA TYR A 63 7.55 16.26 16.33
C TYR A 63 7.39 14.76 16.56
N SER A 64 6.90 14.10 15.51
CA SER A 64 6.85 12.64 15.48
C SER A 64 7.10 12.11 14.09
N ILE A 65 7.61 10.89 14.04
CA ILE A 65 7.89 10.17 12.82
C ILE A 65 7.13 8.85 12.80
N LYS A 66 6.55 8.55 11.66
CA LYS A 66 5.85 7.29 11.42
C LYS A 66 6.51 6.56 10.25
N PRO A 67 7.39 5.58 10.51
CA PRO A 67 7.88 4.68 9.48
C PRO A 67 6.67 3.99 8.85
N LEU A 68 6.62 3.93 7.52
CA LEU A 68 5.50 3.33 6.80
C LEU A 68 5.91 2.00 6.19
N LYS A 69 7.00 2.02 5.42
CA LYS A 69 7.39 0.86 4.61
C LYS A 69 8.82 0.96 4.11
N CYS A 70 9.50 -0.18 4.02
CA CYS A 70 10.73 -0.33 3.25
C CYS A 70 10.40 -0.49 1.76
N MET A 71 11.01 0.29 0.89
CA MET A 71 10.72 0.31 -0.55
C MET A 71 11.99 0.10 -1.37
N ILE A 72 11.82 -0.58 -2.50
CA ILE A 72 12.87 -0.72 -3.51
C ILE A 72 12.54 0.24 -4.66
N ARG A 73 13.39 1.24 -4.88
CA ARG A 73 13.27 2.16 -6.00
C ARG A 73 14.32 1.82 -7.05
N VAL A 74 13.86 1.52 -8.26
CA VAL A 74 14.75 1.38 -9.41
C VAL A 74 15.14 2.78 -9.88
N GLN A 75 16.41 3.16 -9.69
CA GLN A 75 16.87 4.45 -10.18
C GLN A 75 17.10 4.32 -11.70
N ARG A 76 16.34 5.08 -12.50
CA ARG A 76 16.76 5.33 -13.88
C ARG A 76 17.98 6.24 -13.80
N SER A 77 19.08 5.85 -14.43
CA SER A 77 20.28 6.70 -14.50
C SER A 77 19.87 8.08 -15.04
N PRO A 78 20.29 9.19 -14.41
CA PRO A 78 20.07 10.53 -14.94
C PRO A 78 20.58 10.68 -16.37
N ASP A 79 21.64 9.94 -16.72
CA ASP A 79 22.29 9.99 -18.03
C ASP A 79 21.44 9.38 -19.16
N ALA A 80 20.42 8.60 -18.83
CA ALA A 80 19.48 8.05 -19.81
C ALA A 80 18.46 9.09 -20.32
N MET A 81 18.52 10.34 -19.83
CA MET A 81 17.56 11.39 -20.17
C MET A 81 18.05 12.34 -21.28
N LEU A 82 19.26 12.13 -21.83
CA LEU A 82 19.88 13.04 -22.80
C LEU A 82 20.03 12.49 -24.23
N GLN A 83 19.24 11.47 -24.59
CA GLN A 83 19.08 11.08 -25.99
C GLN A 83 17.59 10.92 -26.32
N LEU A 84 16.95 12.03 -26.70
CA LEU A 84 15.77 12.02 -27.55
C LEU A 84 16.22 11.54 -28.94
N GLN A 85 16.39 10.23 -29.11
CA GLN A 85 16.38 9.64 -30.45
C GLN A 85 14.93 9.39 -30.89
N PRO A 86 14.61 9.64 -32.18
CA PRO A 86 13.26 9.51 -32.72
C PRO A 86 12.72 8.08 -32.57
N TRP A 87 11.42 8.01 -32.26
CA TRP A 87 10.69 6.83 -31.76
C TRP A 87 10.52 5.65 -32.74
N ASP A 88 11.08 5.71 -33.95
CA ASP A 88 10.67 4.81 -35.04
C ASP A 88 11.64 3.66 -35.35
N ALA A 89 12.66 3.42 -34.52
CA ALA A 89 13.63 2.32 -34.75
C ALA A 89 13.94 1.44 -33.53
N ALA A 90 13.13 1.47 -32.46
CA ALA A 90 13.49 0.86 -31.17
C ALA A 90 12.77 -0.47 -30.84
N ASN A 91 12.38 -1.27 -31.84
CA ASN A 91 11.66 -2.54 -31.61
C ASN A 91 12.46 -3.82 -31.88
N GLU A 92 13.76 -3.75 -32.06
CA GLU A 92 14.57 -4.97 -32.19
C GLU A 92 15.92 -4.75 -31.50
N TYR A 93 16.20 -5.55 -30.45
CA TYR A 93 17.41 -5.52 -29.61
C TYR A 93 17.61 -4.31 -28.68
N THR A 94 16.94 -4.31 -27.51
CA THR A 94 17.57 -3.73 -26.31
C THR A 94 18.28 -4.86 -25.55
N PRO A 95 19.63 -4.81 -25.37
CA PRO A 95 20.35 -5.85 -24.65
C PRO A 95 19.85 -5.95 -23.20
N ALA A 96 19.61 -7.17 -22.75
CA ALA A 96 19.04 -7.54 -21.46
C ALA A 96 19.93 -7.22 -20.22
N HIS A 97 20.87 -6.29 -20.31
CA HIS A 97 21.89 -6.01 -19.29
C HIS A 97 22.04 -4.53 -18.93
N VAL A 98 20.95 -3.75 -18.97
CA VAL A 98 20.97 -2.46 -18.28
C VAL A 98 20.89 -2.75 -16.77
N HIS A 99 22.05 -2.80 -16.10
CA HIS A 99 22.16 -2.92 -14.65
C HIS A 99 21.42 -1.76 -13.98
N ARG A 100 20.15 -1.98 -13.65
CA ARG A 100 19.36 -0.97 -12.93
C ARG A 100 19.70 -1.07 -11.45
N LYS A 101 20.48 -0.12 -10.96
CA LYS A 101 20.78 0.00 -9.52
C LYS A 101 19.48 0.14 -8.74
N LYS A 102 19.20 -0.83 -7.88
CA LYS A 102 18.10 -0.80 -6.92
C LYS A 102 18.55 0.02 -5.72
N LYS A 103 17.79 1.05 -5.36
CA LYS A 103 17.97 1.80 -4.10
C LYS A 103 16.95 1.32 -3.09
N HIS A 104 17.43 1.00 -1.89
CA HIS A 104 16.59 0.60 -0.77
C HIS A 104 16.34 1.83 0.10
N LEU A 105 15.07 2.17 0.28
CA LEU A 105 14.65 3.40 0.97
C LEU A 105 13.59 3.08 2.01
N ILE A 106 13.62 3.74 3.16
CA ILE A 106 12.50 3.75 4.10
C ILE A 106 11.61 4.94 3.79
N ALA A 107 10.33 4.68 3.49
CA ALA A 107 9.30 5.71 3.48
C ALA A 107 8.77 5.95 4.89
N TYR A 108 8.66 7.22 5.26
CA TYR A 108 8.10 7.65 6.53
C TYR A 108 7.26 8.92 6.35
N GLN A 109 6.44 9.21 7.35
CA GLN A 109 5.66 10.43 7.44
C GLN A 109 6.11 11.20 8.67
N MET A 110 6.41 12.49 8.50
CA MET A 110 6.70 13.40 9.61
C MET A 110 5.44 14.15 10.03
N PHE A 111 5.34 14.42 11.32
CA PHE A 111 4.29 15.18 11.97
C PHE A 111 4.98 16.30 12.75
N GLY A 112 4.52 17.54 12.55
CA GLY A 112 5.11 18.72 13.19
C GLY A 112 4.51 19.02 14.56
N LYS A 113 4.84 20.19 15.09
CA LYS A 113 4.46 20.72 16.41
C LYS A 113 3.12 20.26 16.98
N ASN A 114 3.11 19.83 18.24
CA ASN A 114 1.99 19.28 19.03
C ASN A 114 1.39 17.97 18.50
N ASN A 115 2.16 17.13 17.80
CA ASN A 115 1.64 15.89 17.21
C ASN A 115 2.36 14.62 17.68
N ASN A 116 2.61 14.55 18.98
CA ASN A 116 3.36 13.49 19.66
C ASN A 116 2.72 12.08 19.55
N GLN A 117 1.63 11.95 18.78
CA GLN A 117 0.85 10.72 18.57
C GLN A 117 0.39 10.54 17.11
N CYS A 118 0.92 11.32 16.17
CA CYS A 118 0.54 11.23 14.75
C CYS A 118 -0.98 11.37 14.49
N ALA A 119 -1.70 12.03 15.40
CA ALA A 119 -3.16 12.11 15.39
C ALA A 119 -3.70 13.12 14.36
N ARG A 120 -2.91 14.15 14.03
CA ARG A 120 -3.29 15.18 13.06
C ARG A 120 -2.65 14.94 11.69
N ARG A 121 -2.92 15.87 10.76
CA ARG A 121 -2.40 15.84 9.40
C ARG A 121 -0.87 15.98 9.43
N GLY A 122 -0.16 14.93 8.98
CA GLY A 122 1.30 14.98 8.86
C GLY A 122 1.78 16.02 7.83
N GLN A 123 3.00 16.52 8.03
CA GLN A 123 3.65 17.55 7.22
C GLN A 123 3.89 17.07 5.78
N GLY A 124 4.31 15.81 5.62
CA GLY A 124 4.69 15.28 4.33
C GLY A 124 5.07 13.81 4.39
N TYR A 125 5.30 13.24 3.22
CA TYR A 125 5.89 11.91 3.06
C TYR A 125 7.31 12.10 2.59
N TYR A 126 8.23 11.33 3.15
CA TYR A 126 9.65 11.44 2.90
C TYR A 126 10.25 10.05 2.73
N THR A 127 11.42 10.01 2.11
CA THR A 127 12.23 8.80 1.96
C THR A 127 13.67 9.07 2.41
N MET A 128 14.25 8.11 3.11
CA MET A 128 15.66 8.10 3.52
C MET A 128 16.29 6.75 3.17
N ASP A 129 17.61 6.71 2.99
CA ASP A 129 18.33 5.45 2.77
C ASP A 129 18.10 4.48 3.93
N VAL A 130 18.00 3.17 3.64
CA VAL A 130 17.76 2.15 4.68
C VAL A 130 18.88 2.13 5.72
N GLY A 131 20.14 2.30 5.32
CA GLY A 131 21.28 2.32 6.23
C GLY A 131 21.20 3.50 7.19
N GLN A 132 20.97 4.70 6.64
CA GLN A 132 20.83 5.93 7.42
C GLN A 132 19.63 5.88 8.37
N PHE A 133 18.47 5.40 7.88
CA PHE A 133 17.27 5.28 8.70
C PHE A 133 17.46 4.29 9.85
N SER A 134 18.02 3.11 9.58
CA SER A 134 18.25 2.09 10.60
C SER A 134 19.24 2.57 11.65
N ARG A 135 20.33 3.25 11.25
CA ARG A 135 21.29 3.84 12.19
C ARG A 135 20.64 4.87 13.11
N ALA A 136 19.89 5.81 12.54
CA ALA A 136 19.22 6.84 13.31
C ALA A 136 18.12 6.27 14.23
N TYR A 137 17.42 5.23 13.77
CA TYR A 137 16.41 4.54 14.57
C TYR A 137 17.04 3.80 15.77
N VAL A 138 18.09 3.01 15.55
CA VAL A 138 18.77 2.28 16.64
C VAL A 138 19.37 3.26 17.65
N ALA A 139 20.00 4.35 17.19
CA ALA A 139 20.53 5.38 18.08
C ALA A 139 19.43 6.04 18.94
N GLN A 140 18.28 6.39 18.35
CA GLN A 140 17.14 6.90 19.11
C GLN A 140 16.66 5.88 20.16
N ARG A 141 16.57 4.60 19.79
CA ARG A 141 16.15 3.55 20.73
C ARG A 141 17.15 3.35 21.87
N GLN A 142 18.44 3.51 21.61
CA GLN A 142 19.46 3.47 22.65
C GLN A 142 19.24 4.58 23.68
N VAL A 143 19.01 5.82 23.22
CA VAL A 143 18.68 6.95 24.11
C VAL A 143 17.40 6.66 24.91
N ASP A 144 16.32 6.25 24.24
CA ASP A 144 15.03 5.95 24.88
C ASP A 144 15.13 4.83 25.95
N TYR A 145 16.01 3.85 25.77
CA TYR A 145 16.22 2.76 26.73
C TYR A 145 17.13 3.20 27.87
N ASN A 146 18.19 3.95 27.58
CA ASN A 146 19.10 4.51 28.58
C ASN A 146 18.34 5.39 29.58
N LEU A 147 17.40 6.21 29.10
CA LEU A 147 16.51 7.01 29.96
C LEU A 147 15.61 6.17 30.89
N LYS A 148 15.44 4.88 30.60
CA LYS A 148 14.70 3.92 31.43
C LYS A 148 15.62 3.04 32.28
N GLY A 149 16.92 3.35 32.33
CA GLY A 149 17.93 2.52 32.99
C GLY A 149 18.15 1.16 32.34
N ASN A 150 17.78 1.00 31.05
CA ASN A 150 17.95 -0.24 30.29
C ASN A 150 18.92 -0.02 29.13
N ASN A 151 19.51 -1.11 28.62
CA ASN A 151 20.26 -1.08 27.37
C ASN A 151 19.39 -1.64 26.23
N TYR A 152 19.33 -0.96 25.09
CA TYR A 152 18.63 -1.47 23.91
C TYR A 152 19.34 -2.69 23.30
N GLY A 153 20.65 -2.78 23.50
CA GLY A 153 21.53 -3.76 22.85
C GLY A 153 22.06 -3.24 21.52
N ASN A 154 23.13 -3.84 21.03
CA ASN A 154 23.70 -3.54 19.73
C ASN A 154 23.23 -4.61 18.72
N PRO A 155 22.32 -4.28 17.78
CA PRO A 155 21.85 -5.25 16.81
C PRO A 155 22.96 -5.65 15.84
N ASP A 156 23.20 -6.94 15.62
CA ASP A 156 24.23 -7.45 14.70
C ASP A 156 23.98 -6.98 13.26
N ALA A 157 22.72 -6.72 12.90
CA ALA A 157 22.38 -6.20 11.57
C ALA A 157 22.96 -4.80 11.28
N MET A 158 23.49 -4.09 12.29
CA MET A 158 24.17 -2.80 12.14
C MET A 158 25.51 -2.90 11.41
N ASP A 159 26.18 -4.05 11.46
CA ASP A 159 27.45 -4.28 10.75
C ASP A 159 27.26 -4.41 9.22
N TYR A 160 26.00 -4.54 8.80
CA TYR A 160 25.60 -4.71 7.40
C TYR A 160 24.84 -3.49 6.86
N LEU A 161 24.97 -2.31 7.48
CA LEU A 161 24.43 -1.07 6.88
C LEU A 161 25.16 -0.73 5.57
N GLU A 162 26.44 -1.11 5.49
CA GLU A 162 27.27 -1.03 4.30
C GLU A 162 27.44 -2.41 3.66
N CYS A 163 28.11 -2.47 2.51
CA CYS A 163 28.33 -3.73 1.80
C CYS A 163 29.50 -4.48 2.46
N THR A 164 29.19 -5.47 3.29
CA THR A 164 30.19 -6.17 4.12
C THR A 164 30.38 -7.60 3.63
N ALA A 165 31.64 -8.05 3.49
CA ALA A 165 31.95 -9.41 3.04
C ALA A 165 31.62 -10.45 4.11
N VAL A 166 31.05 -11.59 3.69
CA VAL A 166 30.64 -12.71 4.53
C VAL A 166 31.04 -14.02 3.84
N GLU A 167 31.76 -14.88 4.56
CA GLU A 167 32.11 -16.22 4.09
C GLU A 167 30.94 -17.19 4.34
N TYR A 168 30.47 -17.87 3.30
CA TYR A 168 29.41 -18.87 3.36
C TYR A 168 29.69 -20.02 2.39
N ASN A 169 29.78 -21.26 2.89
CA ASN A 169 30.13 -22.46 2.12
C ASN A 169 31.40 -22.28 1.27
N ASP A 170 32.50 -21.84 1.88
CA ASP A 170 33.81 -21.61 1.24
C ASP A 170 33.79 -20.60 0.08
N SER A 171 32.73 -19.78 -0.01
CA SER A 171 32.57 -18.72 -0.99
C SER A 171 32.31 -17.38 -0.30
N TYR A 172 32.82 -16.30 -0.89
CA TYR A 172 32.58 -14.95 -0.39
C TYR A 172 31.34 -14.35 -1.03
N TYR A 173 30.41 -13.92 -0.18
CA TYR A 173 29.26 -13.10 -0.54
C TYR A 173 29.39 -11.74 0.14
N TYR A 174 28.61 -10.78 -0.32
CA TYR A 174 28.49 -9.48 0.34
C TYR A 174 27.09 -9.33 0.89
N ALA A 175 26.96 -8.86 2.12
CA ALA A 175 25.69 -8.66 2.79
C ALA A 175 25.44 -7.17 3.01
N LYS A 176 24.21 -6.73 2.78
CA LYS A 176 23.76 -5.38 3.06
C LYS A 176 22.29 -5.36 3.49
N LEU A 177 21.96 -4.50 4.45
CA LEU A 177 20.60 -4.27 4.91
C LEU A 177 19.78 -3.59 3.81
N GLY A 178 18.65 -4.21 3.49
CA GLY A 178 17.77 -3.75 2.42
C GLY A 178 16.29 -3.99 2.71
N CYS A 179 15.50 -3.86 1.65
CA CYS A 179 14.06 -4.04 1.70
C CYS A 179 13.65 -5.33 1.03
N ASN A 180 12.76 -6.09 1.66
CA ASN A 180 12.09 -7.21 1.00
C ASN A 180 10.94 -6.72 0.10
N ALA A 181 10.42 -7.60 -0.76
CA ALA A 181 9.30 -7.27 -1.66
C ALA A 181 7.99 -6.93 -0.91
N GLN A 182 7.83 -7.44 0.31
CA GLN A 182 6.67 -7.21 1.18
C GLN A 182 6.73 -5.83 1.88
N GLY A 183 7.89 -5.19 1.89
CA GLY A 183 8.17 -3.89 2.48
C GLY A 183 8.69 -3.89 3.92
N GLY A 184 9.20 -5.02 4.39
CA GLY A 184 9.97 -5.12 5.63
C GLY A 184 11.49 -5.04 5.38
N LEU A 185 12.25 -4.90 6.46
CA LEU A 185 13.72 -5.00 6.42
C LEU A 185 14.17 -6.45 6.26
N LYS A 186 15.25 -6.65 5.52
CA LYS A 186 15.93 -7.95 5.38
C LYS A 186 17.40 -7.72 5.05
N LEU A 187 18.29 -8.55 5.59
CA LEU A 187 19.66 -8.66 5.09
C LEU A 187 19.63 -9.35 3.72
N MET A 188 20.21 -8.67 2.73
CA MET A 188 20.30 -9.14 1.36
C MET A 188 21.74 -9.56 1.07
N ALA A 189 21.88 -10.65 0.33
CA ALA A 189 23.17 -11.14 -0.12
C ALA A 189 23.43 -10.69 -1.56
N PHE A 190 24.70 -10.49 -1.91
CA PHE A 190 25.17 -10.01 -3.19
C PHE A 190 26.43 -10.76 -3.59
N THR A 191 26.68 -10.85 -4.90
CA THR A 191 27.86 -11.52 -5.45
C THR A 191 29.02 -10.56 -5.76
N ASP A 192 28.84 -9.26 -5.56
CA ASP A 192 29.84 -8.22 -5.81
C ASP A 192 30.03 -7.28 -4.61
N GLU A 193 31.24 -6.72 -4.48
CA GLU A 193 31.66 -5.83 -3.39
C GLU A 193 30.90 -4.50 -3.33
N TYR A 194 30.20 -4.15 -4.41
CA TYR A 194 29.41 -2.93 -4.50
C TYR A 194 27.91 -3.19 -4.26
N CYS A 195 27.53 -4.44 -3.94
CA CYS A 195 26.15 -4.84 -3.69
C CYS A 195 25.17 -4.48 -4.82
N ASN A 196 25.56 -4.71 -6.09
CA ASN A 196 24.70 -4.46 -7.24
C ASN A 196 23.93 -5.70 -7.71
N ASN A 197 24.52 -6.89 -7.57
CA ASN A 197 24.04 -8.17 -8.08
C ASN A 197 23.54 -9.01 -6.90
N GLU A 198 22.25 -8.92 -6.65
CA GLU A 198 21.56 -9.65 -5.58
C GLU A 198 21.67 -11.17 -5.79
N TYR A 199 22.17 -11.88 -4.78
CA TYR A 199 22.17 -13.33 -4.68
C TYR A 199 20.81 -13.79 -4.15
N SER A 200 20.15 -14.71 -4.86
CA SER A 200 18.80 -15.18 -4.53
C SER A 200 18.74 -16.23 -3.42
N GLY A 201 19.89 -16.80 -3.03
CA GLY A 201 19.96 -17.79 -1.96
C GLY A 201 19.89 -17.16 -0.55
N ASN A 202 19.64 -18.01 0.44
CA ASN A 202 19.68 -17.63 1.85
C ASN A 202 21.04 -18.00 2.43
N ILE A 203 21.80 -17.00 2.89
CA ILE A 203 23.10 -17.17 3.55
C ILE A 203 22.98 -17.30 5.08
N GLY A 204 21.76 -17.49 5.60
CA GLY A 204 21.52 -17.74 7.03
C GLY A 204 21.61 -16.51 7.92
N LEU A 205 21.81 -15.30 7.37
CA LEU A 205 21.85 -14.07 8.15
C LEU A 205 20.46 -13.65 8.64
N TYR A 206 20.38 -13.25 9.91
CA TYR A 206 19.16 -12.78 10.54
C TYR A 206 19.19 -11.26 10.72
N ASN A 207 18.06 -10.60 10.44
CA ASN A 207 17.89 -9.19 10.76
C ASN A 207 17.20 -9.05 12.12
N ASP A 208 17.94 -8.56 13.11
CA ASP A 208 17.45 -8.29 14.46
C ASP A 208 16.98 -6.84 14.67
N ILE A 209 17.21 -5.94 13.71
CA ILE A 209 16.63 -4.59 13.71
C ILE A 209 15.12 -4.67 13.46
N LYS A 210 14.35 -4.38 14.50
CA LYS A 210 12.87 -4.36 14.50
C LYS A 210 12.33 -2.94 14.43
N ILE A 211 12.34 -2.37 13.23
CA ILE A 211 11.61 -1.11 12.97
C ILE A 211 10.12 -1.37 13.08
N GLN A 212 9.45 -0.68 13.99
CA GLN A 212 7.99 -0.75 14.12
C GLN A 212 7.33 0.14 13.07
N TYR A 213 6.97 -0.48 11.93
CA TYR A 213 6.22 0.19 10.88
C TYR A 213 4.81 0.53 11.35
N HIS A 214 4.26 1.58 10.74
CA HIS A 214 2.94 2.13 11.02
C HIS A 214 2.68 2.54 12.49
N THR A 215 3.72 2.56 13.31
CA THR A 215 3.69 3.03 14.70
C THR A 215 4.23 4.46 14.73
N CYS A 216 3.58 5.31 15.50
CA CYS A 216 4.06 6.67 15.71
C CYS A 216 5.18 6.65 16.74
N HIS A 217 6.31 7.24 16.41
CA HIS A 217 7.44 7.42 17.32
C HIS A 217 7.60 8.91 17.57
N SER A 218 7.55 9.32 18.84
CA SER A 218 7.92 10.68 19.24
C SER A 218 9.40 10.89 18.95
N CYS A 219 9.76 12.09 18.49
CA CYS A 219 11.14 12.40 18.15
C CYS A 219 12.03 12.48 19.40
N VAL A 220 11.47 12.97 20.51
CA VAL A 220 12.09 12.95 21.84
C VAL A 220 11.23 12.05 22.72
N SER A 221 11.88 11.18 23.49
CA SER A 221 11.21 10.42 24.53
C SER A 221 11.49 11.04 25.89
N TRP A 222 10.45 11.13 26.70
CA TRP A 222 10.54 11.61 28.07
C TRP A 222 10.53 10.41 29.01
N PRO A 223 11.35 10.39 30.07
CA PRO A 223 11.18 9.42 31.14
C PRO A 223 9.75 9.55 31.67
N ALA A 224 9.03 8.43 31.78
CA ALA A 224 7.68 8.45 32.32
C ALA A 224 7.79 8.94 33.77
N ALA A 225 7.25 10.14 34.05
CA ALA A 225 7.33 10.86 35.31
C ALA A 225 7.63 9.92 36.48
N ALA A 226 8.91 9.82 36.84
CA ALA A 226 9.23 9.53 38.23
C ALA A 226 8.65 10.74 38.95
N ASN A 227 7.63 10.53 39.79
CA ASN A 227 6.99 11.60 40.55
C ASN A 227 8.07 12.64 40.95
N ASP A 228 7.86 13.87 40.52
CA ASP A 228 8.58 15.08 40.91
C ASP A 228 8.75 15.20 42.45
N ASP A 229 7.90 14.52 43.21
CA ASP A 229 7.93 14.48 44.66
C ASP A 229 8.70 13.29 45.28
N ALA A 230 9.22 12.34 44.49
CA ALA A 230 9.85 11.13 45.02
C ALA A 230 11.36 11.29 45.25
N ALA A 231 11.70 12.09 46.26
CA ALA A 231 13.07 12.33 46.78
C ALA A 231 13.76 11.08 47.40
N GLY A 232 13.67 9.89 46.77
CA GLY A 232 14.11 8.65 47.41
C GLY A 232 14.54 7.50 46.49
N ARG A 233 14.73 7.71 45.17
CA ARG A 233 15.43 6.72 44.34
C ARG A 233 16.69 7.34 43.77
N GLU A 234 17.82 6.86 44.27
CA GLU A 234 19.22 7.21 43.97
C GLU A 234 19.62 7.12 42.47
N TYR A 235 18.69 6.78 41.57
CA TYR A 235 18.88 6.68 40.12
C TYR A 235 17.71 7.25 39.30
N ALA A 236 16.79 8.00 39.92
CA ALA A 236 15.85 8.82 39.16
C ALA A 236 16.62 10.06 38.70
N VAL A 237 16.75 10.22 37.38
CA VAL A 237 17.25 11.48 36.80
C VAL A 237 16.32 12.57 37.32
N ASP A 238 16.85 13.51 38.11
CA ASP A 238 16.11 14.72 38.47
C ASP A 238 15.70 15.39 37.17
N VAL A 239 14.43 15.27 36.79
CA VAL A 239 13.86 15.94 35.61
C VAL A 239 13.64 17.38 36.03
N ASP A 240 14.74 18.11 36.15
CA ASP A 240 14.74 19.54 36.38
C ASP A 240 14.46 20.29 35.07
N ASP A 241 14.17 21.58 35.16
CA ASP A 241 13.96 22.45 33.99
C ASP A 241 15.17 22.45 33.01
N GLN A 242 16.34 21.99 33.49
CA GLN A 242 17.56 21.90 32.72
C GLN A 242 17.56 20.66 31.81
N PHE A 243 17.03 19.52 32.26
CA PHE A 243 16.84 18.32 31.44
C PHE A 243 16.00 18.63 30.17
N ASP A 244 14.88 19.34 30.34
CA ASP A 244 14.01 19.74 29.24
C ASP A 244 14.75 20.62 28.22
N GLY A 245 15.53 21.59 28.72
CA GLY A 245 16.30 22.52 27.89
C GLY A 245 17.35 21.86 26.99
N TYR A 246 17.95 20.74 27.42
CA TYR A 246 18.95 20.03 26.63
C TYR A 246 18.35 18.92 25.76
N HIS A 247 17.38 18.17 26.27
CA HIS A 247 16.86 16.98 25.57
C HIS A 247 15.82 17.28 24.50
N ALA A 248 15.15 18.43 24.54
CA ALA A 248 14.17 18.77 23.53
C ALA A 248 14.78 18.97 22.12
N TYR A 249 16.10 19.13 22.02
CA TYR A 249 16.83 19.22 20.76
C TYR A 249 17.49 17.90 20.34
N ASP A 250 17.54 16.89 21.23
CA ASP A 250 18.26 15.64 20.97
C ASP A 250 17.32 14.57 20.38
N SER A 251 16.99 14.73 19.10
CA SER A 251 16.33 13.67 18.33
C SER A 251 17.25 13.14 17.24
N LYS A 252 17.90 12.00 17.53
CA LYS A 252 18.75 11.28 16.58
C LYS A 252 17.98 10.87 15.32
N LEU A 253 16.74 10.39 15.49
CA LEU A 253 15.92 9.93 14.38
C LEU A 253 15.33 11.08 13.55
N CYS A 254 14.78 12.12 14.19
CA CYS A 254 14.12 13.19 13.46
C CYS A 254 15.09 14.21 12.89
N SER A 255 16.23 14.46 13.56
CA SER A 255 17.33 15.23 12.97
C SER A 255 17.87 14.55 11.71
N ALA A 256 18.14 13.24 11.76
CA ALA A 256 18.54 12.48 10.56
C ALA A 256 17.46 12.50 9.47
N ALA A 257 16.19 12.40 9.85
CA ALA A 257 15.08 12.47 8.91
C ALA A 257 14.98 13.84 8.22
N GLU A 258 15.22 14.95 8.92
CA GLU A 258 15.25 16.28 8.32
C GLU A 258 16.46 16.47 7.40
N ASN A 259 17.65 16.03 7.82
CA ASN A 259 18.89 16.24 7.08
C ASN A 259 19.01 15.33 5.84
N TYR A 260 18.60 14.07 5.94
CA TYR A 260 18.75 13.06 4.88
C TYR A 260 17.44 12.71 4.18
N GLY A 261 16.32 13.26 4.66
CA GLY A 261 15.02 13.08 4.07
C GLY A 261 14.90 13.71 2.69
N SER A 262 14.43 12.92 1.73
CA SER A 262 14.00 13.42 0.42
C SER A 262 12.48 13.41 0.33
N SER A 263 11.90 14.49 -0.19
CA SER A 263 10.44 14.57 -0.36
C SER A 263 9.94 13.47 -1.31
N CYS A 264 8.85 12.81 -0.93
CA CYS A 264 8.28 11.68 -1.65
C CYS A 264 7.30 12.18 -2.74
N THR A 265 7.56 11.85 -4.00
CA THR A 265 6.68 12.18 -5.13
C THR A 265 5.34 11.42 -5.06
N TRP A 266 4.36 11.77 -5.90
CA TRP A 266 3.03 11.14 -5.89
C TRP A 266 3.05 9.61 -5.98
N GLY A 267 3.92 9.04 -6.82
CA GLY A 267 4.09 7.58 -6.94
C GLY A 267 4.64 6.95 -5.66
N CYS A 268 5.69 7.55 -5.10
CA CYS A 268 6.27 7.14 -3.82
C CYS A 268 5.23 7.22 -2.68
N LYS A 269 4.42 8.29 -2.65
CA LYS A 269 3.35 8.48 -1.65
C LYS A 269 2.25 7.45 -1.76
N SER A 270 1.93 7.02 -2.98
CA SER A 270 0.98 5.93 -3.23
C SER A 270 1.52 4.61 -2.67
N GLU A 271 2.78 4.27 -2.94
CA GLU A 271 3.43 3.05 -2.43
C GLU A 271 3.58 3.06 -0.91
N ALA A 272 4.02 4.17 -0.31
CA ALA A 272 4.18 4.32 1.13
C ALA A 272 2.85 4.16 1.89
N LYS A 273 1.73 4.53 1.27
CA LYS A 273 0.38 4.37 1.84
C LYS A 273 -0.18 2.96 1.71
N LYS A 274 0.35 2.14 0.79
CA LYS A 274 -0.04 0.74 0.71
C LYS A 274 0.52 0.05 1.94
N LYS A 275 -0.35 -0.34 2.87
CA LYS A 275 0.03 -1.15 4.03
C LYS A 275 0.89 -2.31 3.56
N SER A 276 2.03 -2.49 4.22
CA SER A 276 2.91 -3.65 3.98
C SER A 276 2.07 -4.91 4.13
N ALA A 277 2.15 -5.82 3.15
CA ALA A 277 1.24 -6.96 3.02
C ALA A 277 1.23 -7.89 4.24
N GLY A 278 2.21 -7.77 5.15
CA GLY A 278 2.33 -8.56 6.36
C GLY A 278 1.66 -7.97 7.62
N GLU A 279 1.33 -6.68 7.68
CA GLU A 279 1.01 -6.04 8.97
C GLU A 279 -0.47 -5.84 9.27
N ASN A 280 -1.39 -6.20 8.36
CA ASN A 280 -2.82 -6.21 8.64
C ASN A 280 -3.60 -7.02 7.57
N MET A 281 -3.23 -8.28 7.39
CA MET A 281 -4.23 -9.32 7.08
C MET A 281 -4.98 -9.71 8.37
N SER A 282 -5.42 -8.72 9.14
CA SER A 282 -6.59 -8.94 9.98
C SER A 282 -7.75 -9.02 9.00
N TYR A 283 -8.28 -10.23 8.83
CA TYR A 283 -9.40 -10.62 7.99
C TYR A 283 -10.73 -9.88 8.32
N GLY A 284 -10.70 -8.81 9.11
CA GLY A 284 -11.86 -8.03 9.53
C GLY A 284 -11.88 -6.63 8.92
N SER A 285 -12.90 -6.32 8.13
CA SER A 285 -13.39 -4.98 7.73
C SER A 285 -12.77 -4.26 6.52
N GLY A 286 -11.59 -4.62 6.02
CA GLY A 286 -10.95 -3.88 4.91
C GLY A 286 -11.38 -4.28 3.49
N ALA A 287 -11.66 -5.57 3.26
CA ALA A 287 -11.85 -6.12 1.91
C ALA A 287 -13.22 -5.79 1.27
N HIS A 288 -14.19 -5.33 2.07
CA HIS A 288 -15.53 -5.06 1.59
C HIS A 288 -15.76 -3.61 1.15
N ARG A 289 -14.88 -2.65 1.46
CA ARG A 289 -15.12 -1.25 1.06
C ARG A 289 -15.10 -1.07 -0.45
N TRP A 290 -16.07 -0.30 -0.96
CA TRP A 290 -16.14 0.09 -2.37
C TRP A 290 -14.98 1.02 -2.74
N ASN A 291 -14.25 0.69 -3.80
CA ASN A 291 -13.19 1.54 -4.34
C ASN A 291 -13.78 2.82 -4.95
N ALA A 292 -12.99 3.89 -5.07
CA ALA A 292 -13.44 5.15 -5.66
C ALA A 292 -14.00 4.96 -7.08
N PHE A 293 -13.33 4.11 -7.88
CA PHE A 293 -13.79 3.71 -9.20
C PHE A 293 -15.15 2.99 -9.16
N GLU A 294 -15.33 2.03 -8.24
CA GLU A 294 -16.61 1.31 -8.11
C GLU A 294 -17.75 2.26 -7.70
N LYS A 295 -17.48 3.21 -6.79
CA LYS A 295 -18.45 4.23 -6.39
C LYS A 295 -18.89 5.11 -7.57
N PHE A 296 -17.95 5.49 -8.43
CA PHE A 296 -18.25 6.27 -9.63
C PHE A 296 -19.21 5.51 -10.56
N PHE A 297 -18.94 4.23 -10.84
CA PHE A 297 -19.83 3.44 -11.67
C PHE A 297 -21.18 3.16 -11.01
N LEU A 298 -21.23 2.89 -9.70
CA LEU A 298 -22.50 2.75 -8.99
C LEU A 298 -23.37 4.01 -9.16
N PHE A 299 -22.77 5.20 -9.04
CA PHE A 299 -23.47 6.45 -9.29
C PHE A 299 -23.92 6.59 -10.75
N LEU A 300 -23.03 6.34 -11.71
CA LEU A 300 -23.33 6.46 -13.14
C LEU A 300 -24.47 5.52 -13.57
N TRP A 301 -24.43 4.26 -13.16
CA TRP A 301 -25.41 3.27 -13.56
C TRP A 301 -26.75 3.39 -12.82
N THR A 302 -26.75 3.90 -11.57
CA THR A 302 -28.01 4.24 -10.89
C THR A 302 -28.67 5.45 -11.55
N ALA A 303 -27.90 6.48 -11.89
CA ALA A 303 -28.40 7.63 -12.64
C ALA A 303 -28.95 7.22 -14.02
N ALA A 304 -28.26 6.33 -14.73
CA ALA A 304 -28.74 5.78 -16.01
C ALA A 304 -30.06 5.02 -15.85
N GLY A 305 -30.19 4.19 -14.81
CA GLY A 305 -31.43 3.48 -14.51
C GLY A 305 -32.61 4.42 -14.24
N VAL A 306 -32.39 5.48 -13.44
CA VAL A 306 -33.41 6.51 -13.17
C VAL A 306 -33.80 7.26 -14.45
N ALA A 307 -32.83 7.63 -15.30
CA ALA A 307 -33.09 8.27 -16.57
C ALA A 307 -33.92 7.37 -17.52
N LEU A 308 -33.61 6.07 -17.60
CA LEU A 308 -34.38 5.12 -18.40
C LEU A 308 -35.82 4.96 -17.87
N VAL A 309 -36.00 4.86 -16.56
CA VAL A 309 -37.35 4.82 -15.94
C VAL A 309 -38.12 6.09 -16.27
N TRP A 310 -37.50 7.27 -16.17
CA TRP A 310 -38.15 8.52 -16.57
C TRP A 310 -38.58 8.48 -18.04
N VAL A 311 -37.69 8.10 -18.95
CA VAL A 311 -37.99 8.03 -20.39
C VAL A 311 -39.16 7.10 -20.65
N VAL A 312 -39.18 5.91 -20.03
CA VAL A 312 -40.29 4.95 -20.16
C VAL A 312 -41.60 5.54 -19.62
N LEU A 313 -41.58 6.21 -18.47
CA LEU A 313 -42.78 6.87 -17.91
C LEU A 313 -43.28 8.01 -18.81
N LYS A 314 -42.38 8.83 -19.35
CA LYS A 314 -42.71 9.91 -20.28
C LYS A 314 -43.33 9.34 -21.57
N GLN A 315 -42.74 8.29 -22.12
CA GLN A 315 -43.23 7.65 -23.34
C GLN A 315 -44.60 6.99 -23.11
N ARG A 316 -44.83 6.36 -21.96
CA ARG A 316 -46.15 5.82 -21.58
C ARG A 316 -47.23 6.89 -21.49
N ARG A 317 -46.91 8.11 -21.03
CA ARG A 317 -47.89 9.22 -21.00
C ARG A 317 -48.32 9.69 -22.39
N MET A 318 -47.49 9.46 -23.41
CA MET A 318 -47.78 9.84 -24.79
C MET A 318 -48.43 8.70 -25.61
N MET A 319 -48.62 7.52 -25.02
CA MET A 319 -49.13 6.36 -25.75
C MET A 319 -50.65 6.42 -25.91
N SER A 320 -51.14 6.05 -27.10
CA SER A 320 -52.58 5.99 -27.41
C SER A 320 -53.27 4.89 -26.58
N ARG A 321 -54.59 5.05 -26.36
CA ARG A 321 -55.42 4.08 -25.61
C ARG A 321 -55.41 2.68 -26.23
N GLU A 322 -55.18 2.56 -27.53
CA GLU A 322 -55.16 1.28 -28.25
C GLU A 322 -53.94 0.43 -27.89
N ASP A 323 -52.75 1.05 -27.80
CA ASP A 323 -51.52 0.36 -27.40
C ASP A 323 -51.56 -0.12 -25.95
N ALA A 324 -52.27 0.61 -25.08
CA ALA A 324 -52.45 0.22 -23.69
C ALA A 324 -53.23 -1.10 -23.56
N ILE A 325 -54.17 -1.37 -24.47
CA ILE A 325 -54.96 -2.61 -24.48
C ILE A 325 -54.10 -3.79 -24.91
N VAL A 326 -53.21 -3.59 -25.90
CA VAL A 326 -52.28 -4.65 -26.35
C VAL A 326 -51.26 -4.98 -25.26
N GLU A 327 -50.80 -3.97 -24.52
CA GLU A 327 -49.91 -4.18 -23.37
C GLU A 327 -50.63 -4.95 -22.25
N GLU A 328 -51.90 -4.64 -21.98
CA GLU A 328 -52.71 -5.35 -20.99
C GLU A 328 -52.98 -6.81 -21.39
N ALA A 329 -53.21 -7.07 -22.68
CA ALA A 329 -53.32 -8.43 -23.22
C ALA A 329 -52.01 -9.21 -23.07
N ALA A 330 -50.86 -8.60 -23.37
CA ALA A 330 -49.55 -9.21 -23.21
C ALA A 330 -49.23 -9.52 -21.73
N MET A 331 -49.57 -8.60 -20.82
CA MET A 331 -49.38 -8.78 -19.38
C MET A 331 -50.29 -9.89 -18.81
N ASN A 332 -51.54 -9.97 -19.26
CA ASN A 332 -52.45 -11.04 -18.89
C ASN A 332 -51.96 -12.41 -19.40
N GLY A 333 -51.27 -12.46 -20.54
CA GLY A 333 -50.65 -13.69 -21.05
C GLY A 333 -49.56 -14.28 -20.14
N ILE A 334 -48.88 -13.43 -19.34
CA ILE A 334 -47.88 -13.83 -18.35
C ILE A 334 -48.53 -14.05 -16.96
N GLY A 335 -49.85 -13.88 -16.84
CA GLY A 335 -50.58 -13.98 -15.57
C GLY A 335 -50.37 -12.79 -14.64
N LEU A 336 -49.79 -11.68 -15.12
CA LEU A 336 -49.48 -10.49 -14.33
C LEU A 336 -50.58 -9.44 -14.47
N LYS A 337 -51.40 -9.27 -13.42
CA LYS A 337 -52.35 -8.14 -13.37
C LYS A 337 -51.59 -6.81 -13.18
N LYS A 338 -52.09 -5.72 -13.77
CA LYS A 338 -51.53 -4.35 -13.69
C LYS A 338 -51.14 -3.89 -12.27
N ARG A 339 -51.92 -4.31 -11.27
CA ARG A 339 -51.67 -4.02 -9.85
C ARG A 339 -50.35 -4.59 -9.30
N HIS A 340 -49.79 -5.63 -9.90
CA HIS A 340 -48.57 -6.28 -9.40
C HIS A 340 -47.27 -5.65 -9.93
N VAL A 341 -47.34 -4.83 -10.99
CA VAL A 341 -46.13 -4.23 -11.57
C VAL A 341 -45.46 -3.28 -10.59
N PHE A 342 -46.26 -2.43 -9.93
CA PHE A 342 -45.74 -1.47 -8.96
C PHE A 342 -44.97 -2.12 -7.80
N PRO A 343 -45.53 -3.11 -7.07
CA PRO A 343 -44.81 -3.78 -5.99
C PRO A 343 -43.59 -4.59 -6.48
N ILE A 344 -43.61 -5.16 -7.69
CA ILE A 344 -42.43 -5.86 -8.25
C ILE A 344 -41.28 -4.87 -8.47
N VAL A 345 -41.54 -3.73 -9.11
CA VAL A 345 -40.52 -2.70 -9.35
C VAL A 345 -39.96 -2.17 -8.03
N LEU A 346 -40.83 -1.91 -7.05
CA LEU A 346 -40.43 -1.46 -5.73
C LEU A 346 -39.59 -2.52 -4.99
N GLY A 347 -39.95 -3.80 -5.12
CA GLY A 347 -39.17 -4.92 -4.58
C GLY A 347 -37.77 -5.02 -5.18
N VAL A 348 -37.61 -4.84 -6.50
CA VAL A 348 -36.30 -4.84 -7.16
C VAL A 348 -35.43 -3.68 -6.66
N VAL A 349 -35.98 -2.46 -6.55
CA VAL A 349 -35.26 -1.30 -6.01
C VAL A 349 -34.82 -1.54 -4.56
N PHE A 350 -35.73 -2.07 -3.73
CA PHE A 350 -35.41 -2.42 -2.34
C PHE A 350 -34.29 -3.46 -2.26
N MET A 351 -34.31 -4.49 -3.10
CA MET A 351 -33.28 -5.54 -3.13
C MET A 351 -31.91 -4.99 -3.54
N ILE A 352 -31.86 -4.04 -4.49
CA ILE A 352 -30.61 -3.34 -4.86
C ILE A 352 -30.07 -2.54 -3.67
N LEU A 353 -30.92 -1.74 -3.01
CA LEU A 353 -30.52 -0.94 -1.84
C LEU A 353 -30.06 -1.81 -0.67
N PHE A 354 -30.76 -2.92 -0.42
CA PHE A 354 -30.38 -3.90 0.60
C PHE A 354 -29.02 -4.55 0.29
N SER A 355 -28.78 -4.92 -0.98
CA SER A 355 -27.50 -5.49 -1.40
C SER A 355 -26.33 -4.49 -1.25
N MET A 356 -26.59 -3.19 -1.50
CA MET A 356 -25.63 -2.12 -1.25
C MET A 356 -25.30 -1.99 0.24
N PHE A 357 -26.33 -2.04 1.10
CA PHE A 357 -26.16 -1.95 2.55
C PHE A 357 -25.34 -3.11 3.10
N MET A 358 -25.61 -4.34 2.63
CA MET A 358 -24.85 -5.54 3.01
C MET A 358 -23.48 -5.64 2.33
N VAL A 359 -23.13 -4.69 1.46
CA VAL A 359 -21.84 -4.63 0.76
C VAL A 359 -21.55 -5.88 -0.08
N TRP A 360 -22.60 -6.48 -0.64
CA TRP A 360 -22.50 -7.68 -1.47
C TRP A 360 -22.15 -7.31 -2.92
N LYS A 361 -20.89 -6.92 -3.12
CA LYS A 361 -20.40 -6.35 -4.40
C LYS A 361 -20.87 -7.12 -5.62
N LYS A 362 -20.69 -8.45 -5.63
CA LYS A 362 -21.04 -9.31 -6.78
C LYS A 362 -22.56 -9.30 -7.07
N LEU A 363 -23.39 -9.37 -6.03
CA LEU A 363 -24.84 -9.38 -6.20
C LEU A 363 -25.36 -8.01 -6.65
N THR A 364 -24.86 -6.92 -6.05
CA THR A 364 -25.23 -5.56 -6.44
C THR A 364 -24.93 -5.32 -7.91
N TRP A 365 -23.75 -5.72 -8.41
CA TRP A 365 -23.40 -5.58 -9.82
C TRP A 365 -24.33 -6.38 -10.74
N PHE A 366 -24.64 -7.63 -10.38
CA PHE A 366 -25.53 -8.47 -11.18
C PHE A 366 -26.95 -7.87 -11.29
N LEU A 367 -27.52 -7.42 -10.16
CA LEU A 367 -28.84 -6.80 -10.14
C LEU A 367 -28.88 -5.49 -10.94
N LEU A 368 -27.84 -4.68 -10.80
CA LEU A 368 -27.78 -3.34 -11.38
C LEU A 368 -27.56 -3.40 -12.90
N ILE A 369 -26.71 -4.32 -13.39
CA ILE A 369 -26.55 -4.58 -14.83
C ILE A 369 -27.82 -5.23 -15.39
N GLY A 370 -28.39 -6.23 -14.70
CA GLY A 370 -29.61 -6.92 -15.13
C GLY A 370 -30.81 -5.97 -15.26
N ALA A 371 -31.02 -5.09 -14.29
CA ALA A 371 -32.10 -4.10 -14.32
C ALA A 371 -31.92 -3.09 -15.48
N ASN A 372 -30.70 -2.59 -15.69
CA ASN A 372 -30.42 -1.67 -16.79
C ASN A 372 -30.57 -2.33 -18.17
N LEU A 373 -30.11 -3.58 -18.34
CA LEU A 373 -30.32 -4.35 -19.58
C LEU A 373 -31.81 -4.59 -19.84
N GLY A 374 -32.58 -4.95 -18.82
CA GLY A 374 -34.03 -5.13 -18.93
C GLY A 374 -34.75 -3.85 -19.35
N LEU A 375 -34.41 -2.71 -18.71
CA LEU A 375 -34.97 -1.40 -19.07
C LEU A 375 -34.59 -0.97 -20.48
N ALA A 376 -33.33 -1.19 -20.89
CA ALA A 376 -32.87 -0.86 -22.23
C ALA A 376 -33.57 -1.71 -23.30
N ALA A 377 -33.70 -3.02 -23.07
CA ALA A 377 -34.43 -3.91 -23.97
C ALA A 377 -35.90 -3.49 -24.11
N HIS A 378 -36.55 -3.16 -23.00
CA HIS A 378 -37.93 -2.65 -22.98
C HIS A 378 -38.06 -1.33 -23.74
N PHE A 379 -37.13 -0.39 -23.55
CA PHE A 379 -37.11 0.87 -24.29
C PHE A 379 -36.95 0.66 -25.80
N VAL A 380 -36.04 -0.22 -26.23
CA VAL A 380 -35.86 -0.55 -27.66
C VAL A 380 -37.12 -1.18 -28.25
N TYR A 381 -37.77 -2.08 -27.51
CA TYR A 381 -39.05 -2.69 -27.90
C TYR A 381 -40.12 -1.62 -28.16
N MET A 382 -40.32 -0.70 -27.20
CA MET A 382 -41.28 0.40 -27.32
C MET A 382 -40.96 1.32 -28.51
N ARG A 383 -39.68 1.63 -28.73
CA ARG A 383 -39.25 2.48 -29.85
C ARG A 383 -39.48 1.82 -31.21
N ARG A 384 -39.27 0.49 -31.34
CA ARG A 384 -39.56 -0.23 -32.58
C ARG A 384 -41.06 -0.22 -32.88
N ARG A 385 -41.91 -0.45 -31.88
CA ARG A 385 -43.36 -0.37 -32.06
C ARG A 385 -43.84 1.01 -32.50
N ALA A 386 -43.33 2.08 -31.88
CA ALA A 386 -43.66 3.44 -32.28
C ALA A 386 -43.34 3.71 -33.77
N LYS A 387 -42.23 3.17 -34.29
CA LYS A 387 -41.87 3.29 -35.72
C LYS A 387 -42.79 2.49 -36.65
N HIS A 388 -43.24 1.31 -36.23
CA HIS A 388 -44.16 0.51 -37.04
C HIS A 388 -45.55 1.13 -37.14
N ALA A 389 -46.02 1.77 -36.07
CA ALA A 389 -47.26 2.55 -36.07
C ALA A 389 -47.20 3.76 -37.03
N SER A 390 -46.01 4.37 -37.21
CA SER A 390 -45.84 5.47 -38.18
C SER A 390 -45.61 5.02 -39.64
N GLY A 391 -45.26 3.75 -39.87
CA GLY A 391 -44.84 3.25 -41.18
C GLY A 391 -45.92 2.48 -41.95
N THR A 392 -47.03 2.12 -41.29
CA THR A 392 -48.22 1.59 -41.96
C THR A 392 -49.08 2.79 -42.37
N GLY A 393 -48.79 3.30 -43.57
CA GLY A 393 -49.48 4.43 -44.16
C GLY A 393 -50.95 4.12 -44.45
N GLU A 394 -51.80 4.28 -43.46
CA GLU A 394 -53.08 4.94 -43.68
C GLU A 394 -52.99 6.35 -43.13
N VAL A 395 -53.15 7.28 -44.06
CA VAL A 395 -53.27 8.71 -43.86
C VAL A 395 -54.44 8.97 -42.92
N TYR A 396 -54.17 9.05 -41.63
CA TYR A 396 -54.91 9.92 -40.72
C TYR A 396 -53.96 10.96 -40.18
N VAL A 397 -53.58 11.88 -41.09
CA VAL A 397 -53.41 13.28 -40.69
C VAL A 397 -54.79 13.74 -40.24
N LYS A 398 -55.11 13.50 -38.96
CA LYS A 398 -56.09 14.31 -38.26
C LYS A 398 -55.29 15.35 -37.52
N ASP A 399 -55.37 16.56 -38.03
CA ASP A 399 -55.07 17.80 -37.36
C ASP A 399 -55.52 17.72 -35.89
N ALA A 400 -54.58 17.42 -35.00
CA ALA A 400 -54.71 17.86 -33.62
C ALA A 400 -54.41 19.35 -33.66
N GLY A 401 -55.47 20.13 -33.89
CA GLY A 401 -55.48 21.58 -33.81
C GLY A 401 -54.81 22.02 -32.51
N LEU A 402 -53.58 22.49 -32.65
CA LEU A 402 -52.94 23.40 -31.71
C LEU A 402 -53.23 24.80 -32.25
N GLU A 403 -54.50 25.22 -32.20
CA GLU A 403 -54.83 26.64 -32.25
C GLU A 403 -54.35 27.24 -30.94
N ILE A 404 -53.20 27.90 -31.02
CA ILE A 404 -52.70 28.83 -30.01
C ILE A 404 -53.61 30.06 -30.10
N SER A 405 -54.43 30.25 -29.06
CA SER A 405 -54.90 31.57 -28.61
C SER A 405 -54.10 31.99 -27.39
#